data_AF-A0A0P7X727-F1
#
_entry.id   AF-A0A0P7X727-F1
#
_cell.length_a   1.000
_cell.length_b   1.000
_cell.length_c   1.000
_cell.angle_alpha   90.00
_cell.angle_beta   90.00
_cell.angle_gamma   90.00
#
_symmetry.space_group_name_H-M   'P 1'
#
loop_
_entity.id
_entity.type
_entity.pdbx_description
1 polymer ?
#
loop_
_entity_poly.entity_id
_entity_poly.type
_entity_poly.pdbx_seq_one_letter_code
_entity_poly.pdbx_strand_id
1 'polypeptide(L)'
;MLFLGLPSARSFTPVEVTVAGMPYLDFMDQFAGTNTVIISGVVGAGLLCWLMPPQKIVHALGAKSRWWSWQIFIVGRSLPFLAIGFVIWLFFAG
;
A
#
# COMPACT_ATOMS: atom_id res chain seq x y z
N MET A 1 -11.31 9.31 -16.34
CA MET A 1 -12.29 9.96 -15.45
C MET A 1 -13.74 9.61 -15.79
N LEU A 2 -14.17 9.68 -17.06
CA LEU A 2 -15.56 9.31 -17.46
C LEU A 2 -15.98 7.87 -17.10
N PHE A 3 -15.14 6.88 -17.36
CA PHE A 3 -15.45 5.47 -17.06
C PHE A 3 -15.43 5.08 -15.57
N LEU A 4 -14.73 5.86 -14.74
CA LEU A 4 -14.68 5.65 -13.29
C LEU A 4 -15.74 6.49 -12.57
N GLY A 5 -16.05 7.69 -13.07
CA GLY A 5 -17.00 8.62 -12.43
C GLY A 5 -18.48 8.35 -12.75
N LEU A 6 -18.79 7.80 -13.94
CA LEU A 6 -20.18 7.46 -14.30
C LEU A 6 -20.79 6.36 -13.40
N PRO A 7 -20.07 5.27 -13.04
CA PRO A 7 -20.54 4.31 -12.05
C PRO A 7 -20.62 4.92 -10.63
N SER A 8 -19.67 5.76 -10.25
CA SER A 8 -19.63 6.42 -8.93
C SER A 8 -20.76 7.42 -8.71
N ALA A 9 -21.28 8.07 -9.75
CA ALA A 9 -22.45 8.94 -9.65
C ALA A 9 -23.77 8.13 -9.57
N ARG A 10 -23.77 6.89 -10.07
CA ARG A 10 -24.95 6.00 -10.07
C ARG A 10 -25.17 5.29 -8.73
N SER A 11 -24.17 5.19 -7.85
CA SER A 11 -24.33 4.62 -6.50
C SER A 11 -25.18 5.49 -5.56
N PHE A 12 -25.47 6.75 -5.91
CA PHE A 12 -26.37 7.64 -5.17
C PHE A 12 -27.81 7.68 -5.74
N THR A 13 -28.11 6.86 -6.75
CA THR A 13 -29.43 6.75 -7.38
C THR A 13 -29.99 5.33 -7.18
N PRO A 14 -31.33 5.11 -7.19
CA PRO A 14 -31.97 3.85 -6.78
C PRO A 14 -31.64 2.61 -7.63
N VAL A 15 -30.73 2.74 -8.59
CA VAL A 15 -30.10 1.63 -9.31
C VAL A 15 -28.76 1.37 -8.60
N GLU A 16 -28.84 0.73 -7.43
CA GLU A 16 -27.67 0.35 -6.62
C GLU A 16 -26.78 -0.61 -7.42
N VAL A 17 -25.77 -0.07 -8.09
CA VAL A 17 -24.76 -0.88 -8.77
C VAL A 17 -23.87 -1.49 -7.68
N THR A 18 -24.33 -2.62 -7.15
CA THR A 18 -23.65 -3.40 -6.13
C THR A 18 -22.69 -4.36 -6.81
N VAL A 19 -21.44 -4.39 -6.35
CA VAL A 19 -20.45 -5.40 -6.71
C VAL A 19 -20.14 -6.17 -5.44
N ALA A 20 -20.40 -7.48 -5.45
CA ALA A 20 -20.22 -8.35 -4.29
C ALA A 20 -20.97 -7.90 -3.01
N GLY A 21 -22.13 -7.26 -3.15
CA GLY A 21 -22.97 -6.82 -2.02
C GLY A 21 -22.53 -5.51 -1.36
N MET A 22 -21.54 -4.80 -1.92
CA MET A 22 -21.12 -3.46 -1.47
C MET A 22 -21.32 -2.43 -2.58
N PRO A 23 -21.58 -1.15 -2.23
CA PRO A 23 -21.61 -0.06 -3.20
C PRO A 23 -20.28 0.01 -3.98
N TYR A 24 -20.35 0.15 -5.31
CA TYR A 24 -19.17 0.18 -6.18
C TYR A 24 -18.11 1.20 -5.74
N LEU A 25 -18.53 2.33 -5.17
CA LEU A 25 -17.63 3.37 -4.67
C LEU A 25 -16.79 2.87 -3.48
N ASP A 26 -17.40 2.19 -2.51
CA ASP A 26 -16.70 1.64 -1.34
C ASP A 26 -15.75 0.52 -1.75
N PHE A 27 -16.14 -0.32 -2.72
CA PHE A 27 -15.26 -1.33 -3.29
C PHE A 27 -14.04 -0.70 -3.98
N MET A 28 -14.25 0.35 -4.79
CA MET A 28 -13.15 1.06 -5.44
C MET A 28 -12.26 1.79 -4.45
N ASP A 29 -12.81 2.39 -3.40
CA ASP A 29 -12.02 3.07 -2.37
C ASP A 29 -11.17 2.08 -1.56
N GLN A 30 -11.74 0.93 -1.19
CA GLN A 30 -11.00 -0.12 -0.50
C GLN A 30 -9.93 -0.77 -1.38
N PHE A 31 -10.24 -1.04 -2.65
CA PHE A 31 -9.31 -1.69 -3.58
C PHE A 31 -8.20 -0.75 -4.08
N ALA A 32 -8.58 0.44 -4.56
CA ALA A 32 -7.65 1.40 -5.14
C ALA A 32 -7.00 2.31 -4.07
N GLY A 33 -7.77 2.77 -3.09
CA GLY A 33 -7.29 3.68 -2.05
C GLY A 33 -6.54 2.96 -0.93
N THR A 34 -7.10 1.87 -0.40
CA THR A 34 -6.53 1.21 0.79
C THR A 34 -5.51 0.15 0.41
N ASN A 35 -5.90 -0.87 -0.37
CA ASN A 35 -5.01 -2.00 -0.64
C ASN A 35 -3.84 -1.62 -1.56
N THR A 36 -4.10 -0.91 -2.65
CA THR A 36 -3.05 -0.58 -3.64
C THR A 36 -2.00 0.37 -3.05
N VAL A 37 -2.40 1.35 -2.24
CA VAL A 37 -1.46 2.28 -1.60
C VAL A 37 -0.58 1.55 -0.59
N ILE A 38 -1.16 0.70 0.26
CA ILE A 38 -0.40 -0.07 1.25
C ILE A 38 0.59 -1.01 0.56
N ILE A 39 0.14 -1.76 -0.47
CA ILE A 39 0.99 -2.67 -1.22
C ILE A 39 2.13 -1.92 -1.91
N SER A 40 1.82 -0.82 -2.60
CA SER A 40 2.84 -0.02 -3.30
C SER A 40 3.85 0.61 -2.34
N GLY A 41 3.43 1.03 -1.14
CA GLY A 41 4.30 1.55 -0.10
C GLY A 41 5.26 0.49 0.45
N VAL A 42 4.75 -0.71 0.77
CA VAL A 42 5.56 -1.83 1.26
C VAL A 42 6.55 -2.30 0.19
N VAL A 43 6.07 -2.51 -1.03
CA VAL A 43 6.89 -2.98 -2.15
C VAL A 43 7.93 -1.92 -2.54
N GLY A 44 7.54 -0.65 -2.61
CA GLY A 44 8.43 0.46 -2.91
C GLY A 44 9.52 0.64 -1.86
N ALA A 45 9.16 0.66 -0.58
CA ALA A 45 10.12 0.77 0.51
C ALA A 45 11.08 -0.44 0.57
N GLY A 46 10.54 -1.65 0.40
CA GLY A 46 11.32 -2.88 0.35
C GLY A 46 12.30 -2.91 -0.83
N LEU A 47 11.84 -2.61 -2.04
CA LEU A 47 12.68 -2.54 -3.24
C LEU A 47 13.76 -1.48 -3.13
N LEU A 48 13.42 -0.28 -2.66
CA LEU A 48 14.41 0.78 -2.46
C LEU A 48 15.48 0.34 -1.46
N CYS A 49 15.09 -0.24 -0.32
CA CYS A 49 16.03 -0.69 0.70
C CYS A 49 16.81 -1.97 0.34
N TRP A 50 16.35 -2.74 -0.65
CA TRP A 50 17.07 -3.92 -1.17
C TRP A 50 18.00 -3.58 -2.34
N LEU A 51 17.54 -2.78 -3.31
CA LEU A 51 18.31 -2.48 -4.52
C LEU A 51 19.26 -1.29 -4.36
N MET A 52 18.90 -0.27 -3.57
CA MET A 52 19.72 0.94 -3.51
C MET A 52 20.80 0.85 -2.43
N PRO A 53 22.03 1.32 -2.72
CA PRO A 53 23.08 1.39 -1.73
C PRO A 53 22.74 2.40 -0.63
N PRO A 54 23.15 2.14 0.62
CA PRO A 54 22.76 2.94 1.77
C PRO A 54 23.16 4.40 1.68
N GLN A 55 24.28 4.70 1.00
CA GLN A 55 24.70 6.10 0.83
C GLN A 55 23.70 6.93 0.00
N LYS A 56 23.08 6.34 -1.03
CA LYS A 56 22.08 7.05 -1.86
C LYS A 56 20.79 7.31 -1.09
N ILE A 57 20.31 6.33 -0.34
CA ILE A 57 19.10 6.44 0.48
C ILE A 57 19.30 7.48 1.57
N VAL A 58 20.41 7.41 2.31
CA VAL A 58 20.73 8.33 3.41
C VAL A 58 20.88 9.76 2.92
N HIS A 59 21.51 9.96 1.76
CA HIS A 59 21.63 11.28 1.15
C HIS A 59 20.27 11.84 0.69
N ALA A 60 19.41 11.00 0.09
CA ALA A 60 18.07 11.41 -0.33
C ALA A 60 17.15 11.73 0.86
N LEU A 61 17.25 10.99 1.96
CA LEU A 61 16.49 11.21 3.20
C LEU A 61 17.10 12.27 4.13
N GLY A 62 18.29 12.80 3.80
CA GLY A 62 18.99 13.78 4.63
C GLY A 62 19.37 13.26 6.03
N ALA A 63 19.42 11.94 6.23
CA ALA A 63 19.70 11.34 7.53
C ALA A 63 21.19 11.54 7.90
N LYS A 64 21.49 12.51 8.77
CA LYS A 64 22.87 12.80 9.19
C LYS A 64 23.45 11.79 10.19
N SER A 65 22.61 10.99 10.85
CA SER A 65 23.04 10.05 11.90
C SER A 65 23.10 8.62 11.37
N ARG A 66 24.28 7.99 11.55
CA ARG A 66 24.54 6.59 11.16
C ARG A 66 23.57 5.60 11.83
N TRP A 67 23.05 5.95 13.01
CA TRP A 67 22.06 5.14 13.72
C TRP A 67 20.69 5.15 13.03
N TRP A 68 20.20 6.33 12.62
CA TRP A 68 18.95 6.47 11.87
C TRP A 68 19.02 5.81 10.49
N SER A 69 20.16 5.92 9.80
CA SER A 69 20.41 5.19 8.55
C SER A 69 20.24 3.68 8.72
N TRP A 70 20.73 3.14 9.84
CA TRP A 70 20.66 1.70 10.11
C TRP A 70 19.22 1.27 10.40
N GLN A 71 18.46 2.05 11.16
CA GLN A 71 17.03 1.79 11.43
C GLN A 71 16.19 1.80 10.15
N ILE A 72 16.39 2.78 9.26
CA ILE A 72 15.67 2.85 7.97
C ILE A 72 15.91 1.58 7.15
N PHE A 73 17.15 1.10 7.10
CA PHE A 73 17.45 -0.13 6.38
C PHE A 73 16.86 -1.37 7.04
N ILE A 74 16.93 -1.50 8.36
CA ILE A 74 16.31 -2.64 9.05
C ILE A 74 14.82 -2.68 8.78
N VAL A 75 14.13 -1.56 8.99
CA VAL A 75 12.67 -1.44 8.82
C VAL A 75 12.30 -1.66 7.36
N GLY A 76 13.02 -1.04 6.42
CA GLY A 76 12.78 -1.23 4.99
C GLY A 76 13.01 -2.66 4.52
N ARG A 77 14.01 -3.35 5.08
CA ARG A 77 14.34 -4.74 4.71
C ARG A 77 13.40 -5.75 5.37
N SER A 78 12.86 -5.45 6.56
CA SER A 78 11.91 -6.30 7.29
C SER A 78 10.45 -6.07 6.88
N LEU A 79 10.10 -4.89 6.37
CA LEU A 79 8.76 -4.54 5.86
C LEU A 79 8.14 -5.58 4.91
N PRO A 80 8.83 -6.07 3.86
CA PRO A 80 8.25 -7.09 2.98
C PRO A 80 7.97 -8.41 3.72
N PHE A 81 8.81 -8.81 4.67
CA PHE A 81 8.57 -10.01 5.48
C PHE A 81 7.39 -9.83 6.44
N LEU A 82 7.27 -8.66 7.07
CA LEU A 82 6.13 -8.33 7.92
C LEU A 82 4.82 -8.30 7.14
N ALA A 83 4.83 -7.77 5.92
CA ALA A 83 3.65 -7.77 5.06
C ALA A 83 3.25 -9.19 4.63
N ILE A 84 4.21 -10.06 4.28
CA ILE A 84 3.94 -11.47 4.01
C ILE A 84 3.37 -12.15 5.26
N GLY A 85 3.97 -11.94 6.43
CA GLY A 85 3.47 -12.46 7.69
C GLY A 85 2.05 -12.00 8.01
N PHE A 86 1.74 -10.73 7.73
CA PHE A 86 0.39 -10.18 7.91
C PHE A 86 -0.62 -10.82 6.95
N VAL A 87 -0.27 -11.01 5.67
CA VAL A 87 -1.12 -11.70 4.70
C VAL A 87 -1.37 -13.15 5.12
N ILE A 88 -0.32 -13.87 5.51
CA ILE A 88 -0.42 -15.25 6.00
C ILE A 88 -1.34 -15.31 7.23
N TRP A 89 -1.15 -14.40 8.19
CA TRP A 89 -2.00 -14.32 9.37
C TRP A 89 -3.47 -14.08 9.00
N LEU A 90 -3.74 -13.19 8.04
CA LEU A 90 -5.09 -12.92 7.53
C LEU A 90 -5.75 -14.18 6.94
N PHE A 91 -4.96 -15.03 6.26
CA PHE A 91 -5.43 -16.31 5.71
C PHE A 91 -5.68 -17.39 6.77
N PHE A 92 -4.98 -17.35 7.90
CA PHE A 92 -5.15 -18.34 8.99
C PHE A 92 -6.17 -17.91 10.05
N ALA A 93 -6.44 -16.61 10.18
CA ALA A 93 -7.36 -16.03 11.16
C ALA A 93 -8.77 -15.77 10.59
N GLY A 94 -8.97 -15.91 9.28
CA GLY A 94 -10.27 -15.87 8.60
C GLY A 94 -10.81 -17.26 8.34
#